data_AF-A0A7Y5M1H0-F1
#
_entry.id   AF-A0A7Y5M1H0-F1
#
_cell.length_a   1.000
_cell.length_b   1.000
_cell.length_c   1.000
_cell.angle_alpha   90.00
_cell.angle_beta   90.00
_cell.angle_gamma   90.00
#
_symmetry.space_group_name_H-M   'P 1'
#
loop_
_entity.id
_entity.type
_entity.pdbx_description
1 polymer ?
#
loop_
_entity_poly.entity_id
_entity_poly.type
_entity_poly.pdbx_seq_one_letter_code
_entity_poly.pdbx_strand_id
1 'polypeptide(L)'
;MERDPAVRLVNDALSREYNSVSAYVLHSSPWTTPADEAALKALEEVRAAQDQTASWLTTRLREDLGAGPSLRAFEYWKRDLNYLSVPYLVRFCCEHFGKVAAEYDALLAENAGDAVLKPILTRLRDEAKAHRKKLEPFAAKWTVPPKEAAP
;
A
#
# COMPACT_ATOMS: atom_id res chain seq x y z
N MET A 1 -10.85 16.85 14.53
CA MET A 1 -10.29 16.09 15.67
C MET A 1 -9.22 15.17 15.11
N GLU A 2 -8.03 15.71 14.86
CA GLU A 2 -6.74 15.01 14.66
C GLU A 2 -5.66 16.04 14.98
N ARG A 3 -5.58 16.45 16.26
CA ARG A 3 -4.55 17.40 16.70
C ARG A 3 -3.23 16.71 17.00
N ASP A 4 -3.27 15.39 17.19
CA ASP A 4 -2.09 14.56 17.44
C ASP A 4 -1.46 14.10 16.11
N PRO A 5 -0.21 14.48 15.82
CA PRO A 5 0.52 14.03 14.64
C PRO A 5 0.63 12.52 14.52
N ALA A 6 0.74 11.79 15.64
CA ALA A 6 0.85 10.32 15.64
C ALA A 6 -0.46 9.68 15.19
N VAL A 7 -1.60 10.13 15.71
CA VAL A 7 -2.94 9.68 15.27
C VAL A 7 -3.11 9.91 13.77
N ARG A 8 -2.73 11.08 13.28
CA ARG A 8 -2.82 11.42 11.85
C ARG A 8 -1.97 10.47 11.00
N LEU A 9 -0.71 10.21 11.40
CA LEU A 9 0.18 9.32 10.66
C LEU A 9 -0.35 7.88 10.61
N VAL A 10 -0.89 7.37 11.73
CA VAL A 10 -1.44 6.02 11.80
C VAL A 10 -2.75 5.92 11.00
N ASN A 11 -3.61 6.94 11.02
CA ASN A 11 -4.81 6.99 10.17
C ASN A 11 -4.45 7.11 8.68
N ASP A 12 -3.37 7.81 8.33
CA ASP A 12 -2.87 7.89 6.96
C ASP A 12 -2.29 6.54 6.49
N ALA A 13 -1.62 5.79 7.37
CA ALA A 13 -1.21 4.42 7.09
C ALA A 13 -2.42 3.49 6.94
N LEU A 14 -3.39 3.58 7.87
CA LEU A 14 -4.63 2.79 7.82
C LEU A 14 -5.40 3.02 6.52
N SER A 15 -5.49 4.27 6.06
CA SER A 15 -6.15 4.62 4.81
C SER A 15 -5.49 3.94 3.60
N ARG A 16 -4.15 3.87 3.58
CA ARG A 16 -3.39 3.18 2.53
C ARG A 16 -3.57 1.67 2.56
N GLU A 17 -3.66 1.06 3.74
CA GLU A 17 -3.86 -0.39 3.85
C GLU A 17 -5.30 -0.80 3.56
N TYR A 18 -6.28 -0.02 4.04
CA TYR A 18 -7.70 -0.32 3.84
C TYR A 18 -8.14 -0.12 2.39
N ASN A 19 -7.81 1.05 1.82
CA ASN A 19 -8.05 1.35 0.42
C ASN A 19 -6.80 1.03 -0.41
N SER A 20 -6.27 -0.19 -0.30
CA SER A 20 -4.97 -0.52 -0.88
C SER A 20 -4.92 -0.50 -2.40
N VAL A 21 -3.72 -0.24 -2.93
CA VAL A 21 -3.42 -0.37 -4.36
C VAL A 21 -3.72 -1.78 -4.89
N SER A 22 -3.52 -2.81 -4.07
CA SER A 22 -3.82 -4.19 -4.43
C SER A 22 -5.33 -4.44 -4.59
N ALA A 23 -6.17 -3.92 -3.69
CA ALA A 23 -7.62 -3.99 -3.87
C ALA A 23 -8.07 -3.19 -5.08
N TYR A 24 -7.51 -2.01 -5.28
CA TYR A 24 -7.88 -1.19 -6.42
C TYR A 24 -7.62 -1.91 -7.76
N VAL A 25 -6.46 -2.57 -7.87
CA VAL A 25 -6.11 -3.42 -9.01
C VAL A 25 -7.04 -4.63 -9.15
N LEU A 26 -7.37 -5.32 -8.04
CA LEU A 26 -8.27 -6.47 -8.10
C LEU A 26 -9.71 -6.06 -8.47
N HIS A 27 -10.13 -4.85 -8.09
CA HIS A 27 -11.43 -4.28 -8.44
C HIS A 27 -11.50 -3.72 -9.87
N SER A 28 -10.36 -3.44 -10.53
CA SER A 28 -10.34 -2.87 -11.87
C SER A 28 -10.58 -3.88 -13.00
N SER A 29 -11.07 -5.09 -12.67
CA SER A 29 -11.34 -6.20 -13.61
C SER A 29 -10.25 -6.32 -14.69
N PRO A 30 -9.01 -6.65 -14.30
CA PRO A 30 -7.88 -6.66 -15.22
C PRO A 30 -8.10 -7.63 -16.38
N TRP A 31 -7.43 -7.37 -17.50
CA TRP A 31 -7.36 -8.37 -18.57
C TRP A 31 -6.42 -9.50 -18.13
N THR A 32 -6.91 -10.74 -18.13
CA THR A 32 -6.21 -11.90 -17.61
C THR A 32 -6.07 -13.02 -18.64
N THR A 33 -4.97 -13.75 -18.55
CA THR A 33 -4.73 -15.02 -19.24
C THR A 33 -4.41 -16.12 -18.24
N PRO A 34 -4.47 -17.40 -18.62
CA PRO A 34 -4.02 -18.50 -17.75
C PRO A 34 -2.57 -18.36 -17.25
N ALA A 35 -1.71 -17.65 -17.99
CA ALA A 35 -0.33 -17.40 -17.56
C ALA A 35 -0.22 -16.41 -16.39
N ASP A 36 -1.28 -15.63 -16.11
CA ASP A 36 -1.30 -14.59 -15.08
C ASP A 36 -1.75 -15.12 -13.70
N GLU A 37 -2.21 -16.37 -13.60
CA GLU A 37 -2.77 -16.95 -12.37
C GLU A 37 -1.83 -16.82 -11.16
N ALA A 38 -0.54 -17.07 -11.34
CA ALA A 38 0.44 -16.96 -10.28
C ALA A 38 0.62 -15.50 -9.80
N ALA A 39 0.53 -14.53 -10.71
CA ALA A 39 0.65 -13.11 -10.40
C ALA A 39 -0.60 -12.59 -9.67
N LEU A 40 -1.79 -13.03 -10.10
CA LEU A 40 -3.06 -12.71 -9.45
C LEU A 40 -3.10 -13.28 -8.03
N LYS A 41 -2.72 -14.54 -7.85
CA LYS A 41 -2.61 -15.15 -6.52
C LYS A 41 -1.63 -14.38 -5.62
N ALA A 42 -0.49 -13.96 -6.15
CA ALA A 42 0.45 -13.14 -5.38
C ALA A 42 -0.16 -11.78 -4.96
N LEU A 43 -0.94 -11.13 -5.83
CA LEU A 43 -1.68 -9.90 -5.53
C LEU A 43 -2.76 -10.11 -4.47
N GLU A 44 -3.53 -11.20 -4.55
CA GLU A 44 -4.55 -11.56 -3.56
C GLU A 44 -3.93 -11.80 -2.17
N GLU A 45 -2.80 -12.50 -2.12
CA GLU A 45 -2.07 -12.71 -0.87
C GLU A 45 -1.49 -11.42 -0.30
N VAL A 46 -1.08 -10.46 -1.15
CA VAL A 46 -0.73 -9.10 -0.71
C VAL A 46 -1.96 -8.40 -0.14
N ARG A 47 -3.09 -8.42 -0.84
CA ARG A 47 -4.33 -7.80 -0.36
C ARG A 47 -4.75 -8.35 1.01
N ALA A 48 -4.73 -9.67 1.18
CA ALA A 48 -5.06 -10.30 2.46
C ALA A 48 -4.13 -9.83 3.59
N ALA A 49 -2.83 -9.65 3.32
CA ALA A 49 -1.90 -9.11 4.30
C ALA A 49 -2.17 -7.64 4.64
N GLN A 50 -2.58 -6.83 3.66
CA GLN A 50 -2.97 -5.44 3.89
C GLN A 50 -4.27 -5.33 4.72
N ASP A 51 -5.25 -6.20 4.48
CA ASP A 51 -6.47 -6.29 5.31
C ASP A 51 -6.14 -6.63 6.78
N GLN A 52 -5.23 -7.57 7.00
CA GLN A 52 -4.75 -7.91 8.34
C GLN A 52 -4.02 -6.72 9.00
N THR A 53 -3.24 -5.99 8.22
CA THR A 53 -2.50 -4.82 8.69
C THR A 53 -3.45 -3.67 9.03
N ALA A 54 -4.47 -3.41 8.22
CA ALA A 54 -5.51 -2.41 8.51
C ALA A 54 -6.27 -2.73 9.81
N SER A 55 -6.62 -4.01 10.03
CA SER A 55 -7.23 -4.47 11.28
C SER A 55 -6.30 -4.25 12.49
N TRP A 56 -5.02 -4.58 12.33
CA TRP A 56 -4.02 -4.35 13.36
C TRP A 56 -3.83 -2.85 13.66
N LEU A 57 -3.75 -1.98 12.65
CA LEU A 57 -3.64 -0.52 12.83
C LEU A 57 -4.86 0.07 13.55
N THR A 58 -6.07 -0.43 13.26
CA THR A 58 -7.28 -0.04 13.99
C THR A 58 -7.16 -0.36 15.48
N THR A 59 -6.58 -1.52 15.80
CA THR A 59 -6.31 -1.92 17.18
C THR A 59 -5.28 -0.99 17.84
N ARG A 60 -4.18 -0.65 17.15
CA ARG A 60 -3.14 0.28 17.65
C ARG A 60 -3.68 1.69 17.88
N LEU A 61 -4.51 2.23 16.98
CA LEU A 61 -5.16 3.53 17.15
C LEU A 61 -5.95 3.58 18.46
N ARG A 62 -6.71 2.52 18.76
CA ARG A 62 -7.51 2.44 19.97
C ARG A 62 -6.65 2.27 21.22
N GLU A 63 -5.70 1.33 21.20
CA GLU A 63 -4.98 0.88 22.39
C GLU A 63 -3.80 1.79 22.75
N ASP A 64 -3.04 2.24 21.76
CA ASP A 64 -1.81 3.00 22.00
C ASP A 64 -2.04 4.51 21.91
N LEU A 65 -3.06 4.95 21.16
CA LEU A 65 -3.34 6.37 20.89
C LEU A 65 -4.70 6.86 21.40
N GLY A 66 -5.55 5.97 21.93
CA GLY A 66 -6.89 6.32 22.42
C GLY A 66 -7.81 6.96 21.37
N ALA A 67 -7.56 6.68 20.09
CA ALA A 67 -8.23 7.30 18.95
C ALA A 67 -9.03 6.29 18.13
N GLY A 68 -10.01 6.79 17.37
CA GLY A 68 -10.78 6.00 16.41
C GLY A 68 -10.19 6.08 14.99
N PRO A 69 -10.52 5.12 14.12
CA PRO A 69 -10.10 5.14 12.72
C PRO A 69 -10.75 6.29 11.95
N SER A 70 -9.96 6.96 11.12
CA SER A 70 -10.42 7.94 10.14
C SER A 70 -9.83 7.59 8.78
N LEU A 71 -10.69 7.16 7.85
CA LEU A 71 -10.28 6.76 6.51
C LEU A 71 -10.34 7.95 5.55
N ARG A 72 -9.25 8.14 4.79
CA ARG A 72 -9.18 9.10 3.69
C ARG A 72 -9.45 8.42 2.35
N ALA A 73 -9.82 9.25 1.37
CA ALA A 73 -9.97 8.80 -0.01
C ALA A 73 -8.65 8.23 -0.55
N PHE A 74 -8.75 7.17 -1.35
CA PHE A 74 -7.59 6.53 -1.96
C PHE A 74 -6.93 7.43 -2.99
N GLU A 75 -5.60 7.60 -2.93
CA GLU A 75 -4.86 8.54 -3.79
C GLU A 75 -5.08 8.32 -5.30
N TYR A 76 -5.24 7.07 -5.74
CA TYR A 76 -5.34 6.73 -7.17
C TYR A 76 -6.77 6.54 -7.66
N TRP A 77 -7.79 6.97 -6.90
CA TRP A 77 -9.19 6.74 -7.25
C TRP A 77 -9.60 7.26 -8.64
N LYS A 78 -8.88 8.26 -9.18
CA LYS A 78 -9.13 8.85 -10.50
C LYS A 78 -8.41 8.14 -11.65
N ARG A 79 -7.49 7.21 -11.37
CA ARG A 79 -6.63 6.62 -12.38
C ARG A 79 -7.36 5.44 -13.03
N ASP A 80 -7.76 5.56 -14.29
CA ASP A 80 -8.41 4.44 -14.96
C ASP A 80 -7.43 3.26 -15.13
N LEU A 81 -7.67 2.19 -14.37
CA LEU A 81 -6.90 0.94 -14.43
C LEU A 81 -7.65 -0.17 -15.17
N ASN A 82 -8.82 0.13 -15.73
CA ASN A 82 -9.65 -0.88 -16.37
C ASN A 82 -8.95 -1.44 -17.61
N TYR A 83 -9.09 -2.76 -17.80
CA TYR A 83 -8.59 -3.48 -18.98
C TYR A 83 -7.06 -3.44 -19.19
N LEU A 84 -6.30 -3.04 -18.18
CA LEU A 84 -4.84 -3.14 -18.21
C LEU A 84 -4.40 -4.58 -17.94
N SER A 85 -3.23 -4.95 -18.46
CA SER A 85 -2.68 -6.30 -18.27
C SER A 85 -2.15 -6.51 -16.85
N VAL A 86 -2.24 -7.74 -16.35
CA VAL A 86 -1.73 -8.09 -15.01
C VAL A 86 -0.27 -7.70 -14.81
N PRO A 87 0.69 -7.96 -15.74
CA PRO A 87 2.09 -7.56 -15.55
C PRO A 87 2.28 -6.03 -15.41
N TYR A 88 1.43 -5.23 -16.06
CA TYR A 88 1.45 -3.77 -15.91
C TYR A 88 0.95 -3.35 -14.52
N LEU A 89 -0.14 -3.94 -14.05
CA LEU A 89 -0.75 -3.60 -12.76
C LEU A 89 0.11 -4.07 -11.58
N VAL A 90 0.69 -5.26 -11.66
CA VAL A 90 1.71 -5.75 -10.72
C VAL A 90 2.86 -4.76 -10.61
N ARG A 91 3.33 -4.27 -11.75
CA ARG A 91 4.42 -3.30 -11.79
C ARG A 91 4.03 -1.98 -11.13
N PHE A 92 2.83 -1.47 -11.39
CA PHE A 92 2.29 -0.30 -10.71
C PHE A 92 2.26 -0.50 -9.19
N CYS A 93 1.83 -1.66 -8.70
CA CYS A 93 1.91 -2.01 -7.28
C CYS A 93 3.36 -2.01 -6.77
N CYS A 94 4.32 -2.60 -7.49
CA CYS A 94 5.73 -2.61 -7.09
C CYS A 94 6.32 -1.20 -6.93
N GLU A 95 6.01 -0.29 -7.86
CA GLU A 95 6.45 1.11 -7.78
C GLU A 95 5.79 1.82 -6.59
N HIS A 96 4.50 1.61 -6.39
CA HIS A 96 3.78 2.16 -5.25
C HIS A 96 4.39 1.69 -3.92
N PHE A 97 4.58 0.38 -3.74
CA PHE A 97 5.20 -0.16 -2.53
C PHE A 97 6.65 0.29 -2.33
N GLY A 98 7.40 0.52 -3.42
CA GLY A 98 8.72 1.13 -3.36
C GLY A 98 8.69 2.56 -2.80
N LYS A 99 7.75 3.38 -3.26
CA LYS A 99 7.55 4.75 -2.76
C LYS A 99 7.10 4.74 -1.29
N VAL A 100 6.11 3.91 -0.94
CA VAL A 100 5.61 3.78 0.43
C VAL A 100 6.70 3.33 1.41
N ALA A 101 7.54 2.36 1.03
CA ALA A 101 8.66 1.94 1.87
C ALA A 101 9.66 3.09 2.12
N ALA A 102 9.95 3.92 1.10
CA ALA A 102 10.82 5.08 1.24
C ALA A 102 10.18 6.17 2.11
N GLU A 103 8.87 6.41 1.98
CA GLU A 103 8.11 7.31 2.86
C GLU A 103 8.21 6.88 4.33
N TYR A 104 8.04 5.58 4.62
CA TYR A 104 8.19 5.09 5.99
C TYR A 104 9.63 5.15 6.50
N ASP A 105 10.65 4.95 5.64
CA ASP A 105 12.05 5.17 6.01
C ASP A 105 12.29 6.64 6.40
N ALA A 106 11.71 7.60 5.68
CA ALA A 106 11.78 9.03 6.04
C ALA A 106 11.04 9.34 7.37
N LEU A 107 9.81 8.84 7.52
CA LEU A 107 9.02 9.02 8.74
C LEU A 107 9.71 8.38 9.97
N LEU A 108 10.39 7.25 9.81
CA LEU A 108 11.18 6.64 10.88
C LEU A 108 12.36 7.52 11.31
N ALA A 109 13.01 8.21 10.36
CA ALA A 109 14.08 9.14 10.67
C ALA A 109 13.55 10.36 11.43
N GLU A 110 12.41 10.91 11.01
CA GLU A 110 11.74 12.05 11.67
C GLU A 110 11.22 11.71 13.07
N ASN A 111 10.81 10.46 13.29
CA ASN A 111 10.18 9.99 14.53
C ASN A 111 11.06 8.98 15.29
N ALA A 112 12.39 9.06 15.16
CA ALA A 112 13.32 8.05 15.68
C ALA A 112 13.24 7.83 17.22
N GLY A 113 12.80 8.85 17.96
CA GLY A 113 12.61 8.83 19.41
C GLY A 113 11.19 8.48 19.87
N ASP A 114 10.22 8.32 18.97
CA ASP A 114 8.84 8.03 19.33
C ASP A 114 8.65 6.53 19.59
N ALA A 115 8.39 6.17 20.85
CA ALA A 115 8.27 4.78 21.28
C ALA A 115 7.02 4.08 20.73
N VAL A 116 5.98 4.83 20.34
CA VAL A 116 4.73 4.30 19.79
C VAL A 116 4.82 4.19 18.27
N LEU A 117 5.27 5.25 17.59
CA LEU A 117 5.33 5.27 16.13
C LEU A 117 6.44 4.39 15.58
N LYS A 118 7.60 4.32 16.23
CA LYS A 118 8.74 3.54 15.72
C LYS A 118 8.42 2.08 15.41
N PRO A 119 7.83 1.27 16.32
CA PRO A 119 7.47 -0.11 16.00
C PRO A 119 6.42 -0.18 14.89
N ILE A 120 5.48 0.78 14.84
CA ILE A 120 4.43 0.80 13.82
C ILE A 120 5.03 1.05 12.44
N LEU A 121 5.79 2.13 12.28
CA LEU A 121 6.40 2.51 11.01
C LEU A 121 7.44 1.48 10.54
N THR A 122 8.17 0.85 11.47
CA THR A 122 9.10 -0.24 11.15
C THR A 122 8.38 -1.41 10.49
N ARG A 123 7.28 -1.86 11.11
CA ARG A 123 6.47 -2.95 10.57
C ARG A 123 5.91 -2.61 9.18
N LEU A 124 5.31 -1.43 9.03
CA LEU A 124 4.70 -1.00 7.76
C LEU A 124 5.74 -0.88 6.63
N ARG A 125 6.93 -0.37 6.93
CA ARG A 125 8.05 -0.35 5.99
C ARG A 125 8.43 -1.76 5.54
N ASP A 126 8.58 -2.69 6.49
CA ASP A 126 9.02 -4.04 6.21
C ASP A 126 7.96 -4.82 5.41
N GLU A 127 6.68 -4.61 5.71
CA GLU A 127 5.55 -5.14 4.94
C GLU A 127 5.53 -4.58 3.52
N ALA A 128 5.71 -3.26 3.32
CA ALA A 128 5.80 -2.66 1.98
C ALA A 128 6.97 -3.25 1.17
N LYS A 129 8.14 -3.44 1.81
CA LYS A 129 9.30 -4.10 1.17
C LYS A 129 8.99 -5.56 0.81
N ALA A 130 8.29 -6.29 1.69
CA ALA A 130 7.89 -7.67 1.45
C ALA A 130 6.87 -7.80 0.31
N HIS A 131 5.87 -6.91 0.25
CA HIS A 131 4.88 -6.86 -0.84
C HIS A 131 5.54 -6.59 -2.19
N ARG A 132 6.45 -5.60 -2.25
CA ARG A 132 7.23 -5.35 -3.46
C ARG A 132 8.01 -6.60 -3.88
N LYS A 133 8.79 -7.20 -2.97
CA LYS A 133 9.60 -8.38 -3.26
C LYS A 133 8.76 -9.56 -3.78
N LYS A 134 7.54 -9.71 -3.27
CA LYS A 134 6.59 -10.76 -3.68
C LYS A 134 6.07 -10.56 -5.10
N LEU A 135 5.86 -9.32 -5.51
CA LEU A 135 5.29 -8.96 -6.81
C LEU A 135 6.35 -8.75 -7.91
N GLU A 136 7.57 -8.38 -7.53
CA GLU A 136 8.68 -8.07 -8.44
C GLU A 136 8.96 -9.15 -9.52
N PRO A 137 8.86 -10.47 -9.25
CA PRO A 137 9.05 -11.50 -10.27
C PRO A 137 8.04 -11.44 -11.43
N PHE A 138 6.86 -10.87 -11.19
CA PHE A 138 5.76 -10.80 -12.17
C PHE A 138 5.66 -9.42 -12.85
N ALA A 139 6.48 -8.46 -12.44
CA ALA A 139 6.44 -7.11 -12.99
C ALA A 139 7.06 -7.08 -14.39
N ALA A 140 6.37 -6.48 -15.35
CA ALA A 140 6.97 -6.20 -16.65
C ALA A 140 8.19 -5.28 -16.49
N LYS A 141 9.26 -5.53 -17.26
CA LYS A 141 10.36 -4.55 -17.37
C LYS A 141 9.87 -3.39 -18.24
N TRP A 142 10.07 -2.14 -17.80
CA TRP A 142 9.83 -1.00 -18.69
C TRP A 142 10.86 -0.99 -19.80
N THR A 143 10.40 -1.19 -21.03
CA THR A 143 11.16 -0.83 -22.22
C THR A 143 10.96 0.66 -22.54
N VAL A 144 9.82 1.25 -22.16
CA VAL A 144 9.54 2.69 -22.22
C VAL A 144 8.61 3.08 -21.07
N PRO A 145 8.86 4.18 -20.33
CA PRO A 145 7.90 4.74 -19.38
C PRO A 145 6.57 5.10 -20.06
N PRO A 146 5.40 4.69 -19.52
CA PRO A 146 4.13 5.28 -19.88
C PRO A 146 4.23 6.77 -19.60
N LYS A 147 3.87 7.58 -20.59
CA LYS A 147 3.69 9.01 -20.38
C LYS A 147 2.59 9.15 -19.34
N GLU A 148 2.97 9.44 -18.10
CA GLU A 148 2.01 9.90 -17.10
C GLU A 148 1.37 11.15 -17.70
N ALA A 149 0.06 11.09 -17.95
CA ALA A 149 -0.71 12.30 -18.12
C ALA A 149 -0.59 13.03 -16.79
N ALA A 150 0.26 14.05 -16.76
CA ALA A 150 0.39 14.95 -15.62
C ALA A 150 -1.00 15.48 -15.23
N PRO A 151 -1.26 15.71 -13.93
CA PRO A 151 -2.54 16.19 -13.43
C PRO A 151 -3.00 17.51 -14.08
#